data_AF-A0A9J6C0K5-F1
#
_entry.id   AF-A0A9J6C0K5-F1
#
_cell.length_a   1.000
_cell.length_b   1.000
_cell.length_c   1.000
_cell.angle_alpha   90.00
_cell.angle_beta   90.00
_cell.angle_gamma   90.00
#
_symmetry.space_group_name_H-M   'P 1'
#
loop_
_entity.id
_entity.type
_entity.pdbx_description
1 polymer ?
#
loop_
_entity_poly.entity_id
_entity_poly.type
_entity_poly.pdbx_seq_one_letter_code
_entity_poly.pdbx_strand_id
1 'polypeptide(L)'
;MKIIEIVNNWNKSEECFYDIQKLIQSKKFNEMLETWSDFSKDFTHGNSFDFGDFDKCLSLTFANIQPQHCLIQYEYKPTSNHTIILVPPKVTFLNYNLKHMDKRFVGSICIPKSCTAGNVREIMKEMFKESEFIQTQDYDQSDYCLHKNKSFKFDELRIISIVCLIILPMLVIIGTILTNLRSTSTTIKIFQCFSLLTNFKTFKDFSTTKSTITCINGMKALSTITIFFFHSFLIRISFAFSDGKILYVLFNENSLTYGISCFVIALDSFFIISGVLIGRSLINSKNLNFWKFFVQRYMRLTFLTLFLICYNAVSYSLAKLEPKPYMHLDFAIIDDCKENWWTTVLNIQTFVNPKHMCVGQSWYAAVLFNLIISAAIIHMILEKINKSTAFLCHAMILFCGFLIHFYVFITRETFLGENLGRVNDISEDILKNSYYSITTRIFPFFSGIFLAHLLDDSNNFVLFKNEKIKNVFIKTLYFLSIGFYFSIIYILFFIITGRFTKFYAILINIFWIVTTNILIYACHKGFGGMTNYFFSMKIWIPISKMALTIYLVAPCYQGISTLIRTTPFDKLTGIGLIYGFFFDVLIVALPVLIIYLSVECSILNLSNLITGKNQEKLKN
;
A
#
# COMPACT_ATOMS: atom_id res chain seq x y z
N MET A 1 -25.27 -37.53 3.30
CA MET A 1 -25.81 -38.44 4.33
C MET A 1 -25.77 -37.80 5.73
N LYS A 2 -24.62 -37.35 6.24
CA LYS A 2 -24.52 -36.69 7.56
C LYS A 2 -25.39 -35.42 7.75
N ILE A 3 -25.53 -34.56 6.75
CA ILE A 3 -26.37 -33.34 6.87
C ILE A 3 -27.85 -33.68 7.10
N ILE A 4 -28.37 -34.73 6.46
CA ILE A 4 -29.75 -35.18 6.64
C ILE A 4 -29.96 -35.69 8.08
N GLU A 5 -28.95 -36.35 8.65
CA GLU A 5 -28.95 -36.84 10.02
C GLU A 5 -28.84 -35.71 11.06
N ILE A 6 -28.00 -34.69 10.78
CA ILE A 6 -27.88 -33.46 11.58
C ILE A 6 -29.21 -32.70 11.58
N VAL A 7 -29.80 -32.49 10.40
CA VAL A 7 -31.09 -31.80 10.28
C VAL A 7 -32.17 -32.58 11.02
N ASN A 8 -32.22 -33.91 10.95
CA ASN A 8 -33.25 -34.69 11.64
C ASN A 8 -33.16 -34.64 13.18
N ASN A 9 -31.99 -34.32 13.74
CA ASN A 9 -31.76 -34.19 15.19
C ASN A 9 -31.94 -32.76 15.72
N TRP A 10 -32.29 -31.81 14.85
CA TRP A 10 -32.34 -30.39 15.17
C TRP A 10 -33.69 -29.96 15.79
N ASN A 11 -33.70 -28.79 16.43
CA ASN A 11 -34.85 -28.33 17.20
C ASN A 11 -36.03 -27.96 16.27
N LYS A 12 -37.16 -28.68 16.38
CA LYS A 12 -38.28 -28.68 15.41
C LYS A 12 -39.12 -27.39 15.37
N SER A 13 -38.74 -26.35 16.09
CA SER A 13 -39.53 -25.11 16.29
C SER A 13 -39.12 -23.95 15.39
N GLU A 14 -38.08 -24.09 14.57
CA GLU A 14 -37.56 -22.99 13.75
C GLU A 14 -37.94 -23.11 12.27
N GLU A 15 -38.29 -21.99 11.64
CA GLU A 15 -38.70 -21.90 10.23
C GLU A 15 -37.63 -22.44 9.27
N CYS A 16 -36.36 -22.22 9.59
CA CYS A 16 -35.19 -22.77 8.89
C CYS A 16 -35.26 -24.30 8.73
N PHE A 17 -35.63 -25.02 9.79
CA PHE A 17 -35.72 -26.47 9.78
C PHE A 17 -36.78 -26.97 8.79
N TYR A 18 -37.96 -26.35 8.79
CA TYR A 18 -39.05 -26.70 7.89
C TYR A 18 -38.68 -26.45 6.42
N ASP A 19 -38.00 -25.35 6.14
CA ASP A 19 -37.55 -25.04 4.78
C ASP A 19 -36.49 -26.04 4.28
N ILE A 20 -35.53 -26.41 5.13
CA ILE A 20 -34.54 -27.44 4.80
C ILE A 20 -35.22 -28.80 4.58
N GLN A 21 -36.18 -29.19 5.43
CA GLN A 21 -36.91 -30.44 5.25
C GLN A 21 -37.72 -30.48 3.95
N LYS A 22 -38.38 -29.38 3.58
CA LYS A 22 -39.09 -29.27 2.29
C LYS A 22 -38.14 -29.45 1.11
N LEU A 23 -36.94 -28.87 1.19
CA LEU A 23 -35.91 -29.01 0.15
C LEU A 23 -35.36 -30.44 0.05
N ILE A 24 -35.21 -31.14 1.19
CA ILE A 24 -34.78 -32.54 1.23
C ILE A 24 -35.85 -33.44 0.60
N GLN A 25 -37.12 -33.26 0.99
CA GLN A 25 -38.25 -34.03 0.45
C GLN A 25 -38.45 -33.84 -1.05
N SER A 26 -38.18 -32.64 -1.57
CA SER A 26 -38.29 -32.33 -3.00
C SER A 26 -37.06 -32.73 -3.83
N LYS A 27 -36.04 -33.37 -3.21
CA LYS A 27 -34.73 -33.70 -3.81
C LYS A 27 -33.93 -32.50 -4.34
N LYS A 28 -34.43 -31.27 -4.16
CA LYS A 28 -33.79 -30.01 -4.55
C LYS A 28 -32.63 -29.62 -3.64
N PHE A 29 -32.56 -30.19 -2.43
CA PHE A 29 -31.46 -29.96 -1.51
C PHE A 29 -30.09 -30.35 -2.09
N ASN A 30 -30.03 -31.35 -2.98
CA ASN A 30 -28.78 -31.72 -3.65
C ASN A 30 -28.28 -30.62 -4.60
N GLU A 31 -29.18 -29.92 -5.31
CA GLU A 31 -28.82 -28.77 -6.16
C GLU A 31 -28.21 -27.64 -5.32
N MET A 32 -28.72 -27.41 -4.10
CA MET A 32 -28.13 -26.45 -3.16
C MET A 32 -26.80 -26.94 -2.57
N LEU A 33 -26.68 -28.22 -2.21
CA LEU A 33 -25.42 -28.78 -1.70
C LEU A 33 -24.28 -28.71 -2.72
N GLU A 34 -24.58 -28.87 -4.02
CA GLU A 34 -23.58 -28.71 -5.08
C GLU A 34 -23.00 -27.29 -5.16
N THR A 35 -23.68 -26.30 -4.60
CA THR A 35 -23.19 -24.90 -4.55
C THR A 35 -22.34 -24.63 -3.33
N TRP A 36 -22.23 -25.57 -2.39
CA TRP A 36 -21.38 -25.43 -1.22
C TRP A 36 -19.91 -25.58 -1.61
N SER A 37 -19.04 -25.06 -0.75
CA SER A 37 -17.61 -25.25 -0.86
C SER A 37 -17.21 -26.71 -0.63
N ASP A 38 -16.18 -27.16 -1.33
CA ASP A 38 -15.53 -28.45 -1.09
C ASP A 38 -14.46 -28.28 -0.02
N PHE A 39 -14.89 -28.34 1.24
CA PHE A 39 -14.03 -28.20 2.42
C PHE A 39 -12.82 -29.16 2.43
N SER A 40 -12.82 -30.23 1.64
CA SER A 40 -11.72 -31.20 1.52
C SER A 40 -10.62 -30.79 0.53
N LYS A 41 -10.98 -30.05 -0.53
CA LYS A 41 -10.02 -29.54 -1.52
C LYS A 41 -9.13 -28.46 -0.95
N ASP A 42 -9.67 -27.63 -0.07
CA ASP A 42 -8.94 -26.56 0.62
C ASP A 42 -7.73 -27.11 1.38
N PHE A 43 -7.93 -28.20 2.12
CA PHE A 43 -6.86 -28.85 2.87
C PHE A 43 -5.82 -29.56 1.98
N THR A 44 -6.27 -30.27 0.94
CA THR A 44 -5.40 -31.14 0.12
C THR A 44 -4.53 -30.35 -0.87
N HIS A 45 -5.04 -29.23 -1.37
CA HIS A 45 -4.33 -28.32 -2.27
C HIS A 45 -3.69 -27.13 -1.55
N GLY A 46 -3.93 -26.96 -0.24
CA GLY A 46 -3.40 -25.84 0.54
C GLY A 46 -4.07 -24.51 0.19
N ASN A 47 -5.30 -24.53 -0.32
CA ASN A 47 -6.08 -23.32 -0.52
C ASN A 47 -6.72 -22.94 0.82
N SER A 48 -6.61 -21.67 1.22
CA SER A 48 -7.23 -21.18 2.46
C SER A 48 -8.69 -20.75 2.25
N PHE A 49 -9.23 -20.85 1.03
CA PHE A 49 -10.51 -20.26 0.64
C PHE A 49 -11.21 -21.07 -0.47
N ASP A 50 -12.49 -21.39 -0.29
CA ASP A 50 -13.44 -21.86 -1.32
C ASP A 50 -14.82 -21.24 -1.06
N PHE A 51 -15.40 -20.58 -2.07
CA PHE A 51 -16.66 -19.83 -1.96
C PHE A 51 -17.85 -20.55 -2.59
N GLY A 52 -17.66 -21.79 -3.03
CA GLY A 52 -18.70 -22.53 -3.74
C GLY A 52 -19.19 -21.77 -4.98
N ASP A 53 -20.41 -22.07 -5.42
CA ASP A 53 -21.04 -21.41 -6.56
C ASP A 53 -22.10 -20.40 -6.08
N PHE A 54 -21.66 -19.16 -5.89
CA PHE A 54 -22.52 -18.08 -5.39
C PHE A 54 -23.70 -17.77 -6.33
N ASP A 55 -23.42 -17.56 -7.62
CA ASP A 55 -24.45 -17.15 -8.59
C ASP A 55 -25.49 -18.26 -8.75
N LYS A 56 -25.05 -19.52 -8.80
CA LYS A 56 -25.96 -20.67 -8.78
C LYS A 56 -26.74 -20.70 -7.47
N CYS A 57 -26.13 -20.53 -6.30
CA CYS A 57 -26.83 -20.52 -5.01
C CYS A 57 -27.98 -19.49 -5.00
N LEU A 58 -27.74 -18.23 -5.38
CA LEU A 58 -28.79 -17.21 -5.36
C LEU A 58 -29.87 -17.38 -6.44
N SER A 59 -29.57 -18.14 -7.51
CA SER A 59 -30.54 -18.47 -8.55
C SER A 59 -31.55 -19.55 -8.14
N LEU A 60 -31.21 -20.37 -7.12
CA LEU A 60 -32.01 -21.50 -6.64
C LEU A 60 -33.20 -21.04 -5.78
N THR A 61 -34.18 -20.40 -6.40
CA THR A 61 -35.48 -20.11 -5.76
C THR A 61 -36.42 -21.30 -5.92
N PHE A 62 -36.90 -21.85 -4.80
CA PHE A 62 -37.80 -23.01 -4.79
C PHE A 62 -39.00 -22.79 -3.88
N ALA A 63 -40.22 -22.94 -4.41
CA ALA A 63 -41.46 -22.90 -3.63
C ALA A 63 -41.55 -21.72 -2.62
N ASN A 64 -41.19 -20.51 -3.07
CA ASN A 64 -41.08 -19.26 -2.28
C ASN A 64 -39.98 -19.24 -1.20
N ILE A 65 -39.17 -20.28 -1.07
CA ILE A 65 -37.97 -20.30 -0.23
C ILE A 65 -36.87 -19.55 -0.97
N GLN A 66 -36.44 -18.42 -0.40
CA GLN A 66 -35.30 -17.66 -0.92
C GLN A 66 -34.00 -18.27 -0.40
N PRO A 67 -32.99 -18.51 -1.24
CA PRO A 67 -31.68 -18.93 -0.80
C PRO A 67 -30.89 -17.78 -0.18
N GLN A 68 -29.94 -18.13 0.67
CA GLN A 68 -28.97 -17.28 1.32
C GLN A 68 -27.61 -17.98 1.28
N HIS A 69 -26.61 -17.29 0.74
CA HIS A 69 -25.22 -17.75 0.71
C HIS A 69 -24.50 -17.23 1.95
N CYS A 70 -23.84 -18.09 2.70
CA CYS A 70 -23.18 -17.76 3.96
C CYS A 70 -21.70 -18.17 3.93
N LEU A 71 -20.80 -17.24 4.20
CA LEU A 71 -19.37 -17.53 4.40
C LEU A 71 -19.11 -18.03 5.82
N ILE A 72 -18.25 -19.04 5.95
CA ILE A 72 -17.91 -19.67 7.23
C ILE A 72 -16.40 -19.71 7.39
N GLN A 73 -15.91 -19.22 8.52
CA GLN A 73 -14.50 -19.31 8.87
C GLN A 73 -14.26 -20.40 9.91
N TYR A 74 -13.32 -21.30 9.61
CA TYR A 74 -12.97 -22.45 10.44
C TYR A 74 -11.46 -22.62 10.55
N GLU A 75 -10.98 -23.20 11.65
CA GLU A 75 -9.57 -23.39 11.94
C GLU A 75 -9.25 -24.88 12.13
N TYR A 76 -8.09 -25.32 11.65
CA TYR A 76 -7.55 -26.63 11.98
C TYR A 76 -6.91 -26.65 13.39
N LYS A 77 -7.48 -27.42 14.31
CA LYS A 77 -6.99 -27.60 15.68
C LYS A 77 -6.78 -29.09 15.97
N PRO A 78 -5.54 -29.60 15.90
CA PRO A 78 -5.29 -31.02 16.11
C PRO A 78 -5.60 -31.41 17.57
N THR A 79 -6.35 -32.49 17.75
CA THR A 79 -6.81 -32.98 19.06
C THR A 79 -5.85 -33.98 19.72
N SER A 80 -4.74 -34.36 19.07
CA SER A 80 -3.70 -35.19 19.68
C SER A 80 -2.28 -34.82 19.23
N ASN A 81 -1.30 -35.00 20.12
CA ASN A 81 0.13 -34.72 19.86
C ASN A 81 0.80 -35.71 18.89
N HIS A 82 0.08 -36.72 18.41
CA HIS A 82 0.61 -37.75 17.52
C HIS A 82 -0.43 -38.16 16.47
N THR A 83 -0.52 -37.42 15.38
CA THR A 83 -1.05 -37.96 14.12
C THR A 83 0.03 -37.84 13.05
N ILE A 84 0.67 -38.97 12.76
CA ILE A 84 1.32 -39.18 11.47
C ILE A 84 0.18 -39.23 10.47
N ILE A 85 -0.08 -38.12 9.79
CA ILE A 85 -0.98 -38.12 8.65
C ILE A 85 -0.35 -39.08 7.63
N LEU A 86 -1.05 -40.19 7.31
CA LEU A 86 -0.72 -41.03 6.15
C LEU A 86 -1.05 -40.23 4.89
N VAL A 87 -0.20 -39.24 4.63
CA VAL A 87 -0.18 -38.56 3.35
C VAL A 87 0.68 -39.43 2.43
N PRO A 88 0.27 -39.69 1.17
CA PRO A 88 1.06 -40.48 0.22
C PRO A 88 2.54 -40.05 0.22
N PRO A 89 3.50 -40.97 -0.03
CA PRO A 89 4.93 -40.85 0.32
C PRO A 89 5.71 -39.68 -0.31
N LYS A 90 5.05 -38.76 -1.02
CA LYS A 90 5.57 -37.45 -1.43
C LYS A 90 5.32 -36.33 -0.40
N VAL A 91 4.71 -36.62 0.75
CA VAL A 91 4.16 -35.58 1.63
C VAL A 91 4.60 -35.72 3.11
N THR A 92 5.79 -36.28 3.33
CA THR A 92 6.55 -36.13 4.58
C THR A 92 6.92 -34.66 4.89
N PHE A 93 6.74 -33.74 3.93
CA PHE A 93 6.86 -32.29 4.14
C PHE A 93 5.78 -31.72 5.09
N LEU A 94 4.58 -32.32 5.22
CA LEU A 94 3.44 -31.65 5.86
C LEU A 94 3.53 -31.49 7.40
N ASN A 95 4.27 -32.36 8.10
CA ASN A 95 4.35 -32.31 9.57
C ASN A 95 5.13 -31.09 10.11
N TYR A 96 6.06 -30.53 9.34
CA TYR A 96 6.71 -29.26 9.66
C TYR A 96 5.89 -28.06 9.14
N ASN A 97 5.08 -28.28 8.08
CA ASN A 97 4.28 -27.26 7.38
C ASN A 97 3.10 -26.71 8.20
N LEU A 98 2.52 -27.47 9.14
CA LEU A 98 1.37 -27.01 9.95
C LEU A 98 1.73 -26.00 11.06
N LYS A 99 3.02 -25.85 11.38
CA LYS A 99 3.47 -24.93 12.43
C LYS A 99 3.58 -23.48 11.96
N HIS A 100 3.61 -23.25 10.64
CA HIS A 100 3.86 -21.93 10.02
C HIS A 100 2.78 -21.46 9.03
N MET A 101 1.82 -22.31 8.63
CA MET A 101 0.66 -21.86 7.82
C MET A 101 -0.41 -21.20 8.68
N ASP A 102 -1.14 -20.24 8.10
CA ASP A 102 -2.39 -19.74 8.67
C ASP A 102 -3.36 -20.93 8.74
N LYS A 103 -3.84 -21.24 9.94
CA LYS A 103 -4.70 -22.40 10.18
C LYS A 103 -6.16 -22.11 9.89
N ARG A 104 -6.46 -20.87 9.51
CA ARG A 104 -7.80 -20.37 9.20
C ARG A 104 -8.12 -20.59 7.74
N PHE A 105 -9.30 -21.14 7.51
CA PHE A 105 -9.89 -21.41 6.22
C PHE A 105 -11.25 -20.72 6.14
N VAL A 106 -11.66 -20.32 4.95
CA VAL A 106 -12.99 -19.77 4.71
C VAL A 106 -13.68 -20.60 3.64
N GLY A 107 -14.80 -21.20 4.04
CA GLY A 107 -15.72 -21.91 3.17
C GLY A 107 -17.01 -21.11 3.00
N SER A 108 -17.97 -21.70 2.29
CA SER A 108 -19.30 -21.17 2.13
C SER A 108 -20.34 -22.27 2.07
N ILE A 109 -21.56 -21.94 2.48
CA ILE A 109 -22.73 -22.79 2.34
C ILE A 109 -23.89 -22.01 1.76
N CYS A 110 -24.75 -22.71 1.03
CA CYS A 110 -26.02 -22.21 0.53
C CYS A 110 -27.16 -22.80 1.36
N ILE A 111 -27.93 -21.96 2.05
CA ILE A 111 -29.02 -22.37 2.94
C ILE A 111 -30.26 -21.47 2.75
N PRO A 112 -31.44 -21.86 3.23
CA PRO A 112 -32.61 -20.98 3.21
C PRO A 112 -32.42 -19.67 3.97
N LYS A 113 -33.03 -18.58 3.49
CA LYS A 113 -33.03 -17.26 4.13
C LYS A 113 -33.65 -17.24 5.53
N SER A 114 -34.55 -18.19 5.81
CA SER A 114 -35.15 -18.39 7.14
C SER A 114 -34.12 -18.83 8.20
N CYS A 115 -32.94 -19.29 7.78
CA CYS A 115 -31.87 -19.68 8.68
C CYS A 115 -31.10 -18.47 9.22
N THR A 116 -31.03 -18.37 10.55
CA THR A 116 -30.28 -17.33 11.24
C THR A 116 -28.79 -17.66 11.31
N ALA A 117 -27.98 -16.67 11.65
CA ALA A 117 -26.56 -16.83 11.97
C ALA A 117 -26.29 -17.87 13.08
N GLY A 118 -27.22 -18.03 14.03
CA GLY A 118 -27.15 -19.08 15.05
C GLY A 118 -27.27 -20.47 14.42
N ASN A 119 -28.20 -20.63 13.48
CA ASN A 119 -28.45 -21.90 12.79
C ASN A 119 -27.26 -22.34 11.95
N VAL A 120 -26.64 -21.41 11.22
CA VAL A 120 -25.40 -21.66 10.47
C VAL A 120 -24.32 -22.22 11.39
N ARG A 121 -24.10 -21.58 12.56
CA ARG A 121 -23.08 -22.00 13.51
C ARG A 121 -23.31 -23.41 14.06
N GLU A 122 -24.57 -23.75 14.32
CA GLU A 122 -24.92 -25.08 14.82
C GLU A 122 -24.72 -26.17 13.77
N ILE A 123 -25.15 -25.93 12.53
CA ILE A 123 -24.90 -26.86 11.39
C ILE A 123 -23.41 -27.13 11.27
N MET A 124 -22.58 -26.07 11.25
CA MET A 124 -21.15 -26.21 11.05
C MET A 124 -20.45 -26.88 12.23
N LYS A 125 -20.89 -26.61 13.47
CA LYS A 125 -20.37 -27.28 14.66
C LYS A 125 -20.62 -28.79 14.62
N GLU A 126 -21.81 -29.22 14.21
CA GLU A 126 -22.12 -30.65 14.08
C GLU A 126 -21.40 -31.29 12.87
N MET A 127 -21.27 -30.57 11.75
CA MET A 127 -20.49 -31.05 10.60
C MET A 127 -19.02 -31.30 10.93
N PHE A 128 -18.41 -30.42 11.74
CA PHE A 128 -17.00 -30.52 12.12
C PHE A 128 -16.74 -31.36 13.38
N LYS A 129 -17.77 -31.89 14.04
CA LYS A 129 -17.68 -32.60 15.33
C LYS A 129 -16.74 -33.81 15.33
N GLU A 130 -16.66 -34.52 14.21
CA GLU A 130 -15.77 -35.67 14.02
C GLU A 130 -14.49 -35.34 13.25
N SER A 131 -14.22 -34.05 13.04
CA SER A 131 -13.05 -33.55 12.32
C SER A 131 -12.08 -32.82 13.25
N GLU A 132 -10.87 -32.57 12.77
CA GLU A 132 -9.88 -31.71 13.46
C GLU A 132 -10.12 -30.21 13.17
N PHE A 133 -11.28 -29.84 12.65
CA PHE A 133 -11.65 -28.45 12.38
C PHE A 133 -12.60 -27.90 13.44
N ILE A 134 -12.49 -26.62 13.74
CA ILE A 134 -13.36 -25.90 14.66
C ILE A 134 -13.79 -24.59 14.00
N GLN A 135 -15.08 -24.28 14.04
CA GLN A 135 -15.56 -22.99 13.57
C GLN A 135 -15.04 -21.87 14.48
N THR A 136 -14.51 -20.81 13.88
CA THR A 136 -14.07 -19.61 14.62
C THR A 136 -15.26 -18.82 15.14
N GLN A 137 -15.15 -18.25 16.34
CA GLN A 137 -16.23 -17.45 16.96
C GLN A 137 -16.00 -15.93 16.82
N ASP A 138 -14.93 -15.53 16.15
CA ASP A 138 -14.39 -14.16 16.16
C ASP A 138 -15.12 -13.20 15.19
N TYR A 139 -16.24 -13.62 14.60
CA TYR A 139 -16.96 -12.82 13.61
C TYR A 139 -18.49 -12.97 13.72
N ASP A 140 -19.21 -11.91 13.39
CA ASP A 140 -20.68 -11.94 13.33
C ASP A 140 -21.14 -12.57 12.03
N GLN A 141 -21.46 -13.87 12.07
CA GLN A 141 -21.96 -14.67 10.95
C GLN A 141 -23.14 -14.02 10.18
N SER A 142 -23.90 -13.10 10.78
CA SER A 142 -25.02 -12.41 10.10
C SER A 142 -24.56 -11.44 9.01
N ASP A 143 -23.38 -10.84 9.17
CA ASP A 143 -22.78 -9.93 8.18
C ASP A 143 -22.33 -10.68 6.93
N TYR A 144 -21.94 -11.95 7.11
CA TYR A 144 -21.36 -12.84 6.10
C TYR A 144 -22.37 -13.67 5.30
N CYS A 145 -23.66 -13.49 5.57
CA CYS A 145 -24.71 -14.16 4.85
C CYS A 145 -25.45 -13.19 3.91
N LEU A 146 -25.46 -13.47 2.60
CA LEU A 146 -26.02 -12.65 1.54
C LEU A 146 -27.23 -13.31 0.88
N HIS A 147 -28.23 -12.49 0.57
CA HIS A 147 -29.42 -12.91 -0.19
C HIS A 147 -29.85 -11.75 -1.10
N LYS A 148 -30.63 -12.05 -2.14
CA LYS A 148 -31.00 -11.11 -3.23
C LYS A 148 -31.61 -9.77 -2.78
N ASN A 149 -32.25 -9.76 -1.59
CA ASN A 149 -32.94 -8.59 -1.05
C ASN A 149 -32.19 -7.91 0.12
N LYS A 150 -30.94 -8.29 0.42
CA LYS A 150 -30.16 -7.66 1.50
C LYS A 150 -29.79 -6.24 1.08
N SER A 151 -30.53 -5.25 1.57
CA SER A 151 -30.17 -3.84 1.40
C SER A 151 -29.10 -3.44 2.40
N PHE A 152 -27.98 -2.90 1.94
CA PHE A 152 -26.98 -2.32 2.82
C PHE A 152 -27.44 -0.94 3.28
N LYS A 153 -27.41 -0.69 4.59
CA LYS A 153 -27.63 0.65 5.14
C LYS A 153 -26.41 1.52 4.81
N PHE A 154 -26.67 2.74 4.35
CA PHE A 154 -25.62 3.73 4.14
C PHE A 154 -25.34 4.44 5.47
N ASP A 155 -24.14 4.24 6.01
CA ASP A 155 -23.68 4.98 7.18
C ASP A 155 -23.37 6.44 6.80
N GLU A 156 -23.39 7.36 7.77
CA GLU A 156 -23.19 8.81 7.54
C GLU A 156 -21.89 9.11 6.77
N LEU A 157 -20.78 8.46 7.15
CA LEU A 157 -19.48 8.58 6.47
C LEU A 157 -19.57 8.24 4.97
N ARG A 158 -20.42 7.27 4.59
CA ARG A 158 -20.59 6.84 3.19
C ARG A 158 -21.37 7.88 2.40
N ILE A 159 -22.44 8.43 2.98
CA ILE A 159 -23.22 9.48 2.33
C ILE A 159 -22.34 10.70 2.07
N ILE A 160 -21.57 11.13 3.09
CA ILE A 160 -20.60 12.23 2.95
C ILE A 160 -19.58 11.90 1.86
N SER A 161 -19.04 10.67 1.84
CA SER A 161 -18.04 10.26 0.85
C SER A 161 -18.61 10.28 -0.58
N ILE A 162 -19.84 9.82 -0.80
CA ILE A 162 -20.52 9.87 -2.10
C ILE A 162 -20.69 11.33 -2.54
N VAL A 163 -21.17 12.20 -1.64
CA VAL A 163 -21.32 13.64 -1.94
C VAL A 163 -19.98 14.28 -2.31
N CYS A 164 -18.92 14.01 -1.55
CA CYS A 164 -17.57 14.51 -1.85
C CYS A 164 -17.06 14.04 -3.23
N LEU A 165 -17.28 12.77 -3.57
CA LEU A 165 -16.89 12.20 -4.86
C LEU A 165 -17.70 12.73 -6.04
N ILE A 166 -18.94 13.22 -5.83
CA ILE A 166 -19.76 13.89 -6.85
C ILE A 166 -19.35 15.36 -7.02
N ILE A 167 -19.04 16.05 -5.92
CA ILE A 167 -18.63 17.46 -5.95
C ILE A 167 -17.33 17.65 -6.75
N LEU A 168 -16.34 16.75 -6.61
CA LEU A 168 -15.06 16.89 -7.28
C LEU A 168 -15.20 16.96 -8.83
N PRO A 169 -15.87 16.02 -9.52
CA PRO A 169 -16.18 16.14 -10.95
C PRO A 169 -16.91 17.45 -11.30
N MET A 170 -17.86 17.89 -10.48
CA MET A 170 -18.57 19.15 -10.72
C MET A 170 -17.62 20.35 -10.67
N LEU A 171 -16.71 20.42 -9.69
CA LEU A 171 -15.67 21.45 -9.61
C LEU A 171 -14.76 21.43 -10.84
N VAL A 172 -14.40 20.24 -11.32
CA VAL A 172 -13.56 20.08 -12.52
C VAL A 172 -14.30 20.54 -13.77
N ILE A 173 -15.57 20.18 -13.93
CA ILE A 173 -16.40 20.60 -15.07
C ILE A 173 -16.54 22.13 -15.08
N ILE A 174 -16.94 22.72 -13.94
CA ILE A 174 -17.08 24.18 -13.78
C ILE A 174 -15.74 24.86 -14.06
N GLY A 175 -14.65 24.41 -13.43
CA GLY A 175 -13.32 24.97 -13.66
C GLY A 175 -12.87 24.90 -15.11
N THR A 176 -13.20 23.81 -15.81
CA THR A 176 -12.88 23.62 -17.22
C THR A 176 -13.70 24.56 -18.11
N ILE A 177 -15.00 24.72 -17.87
CA ILE A 177 -15.87 25.67 -18.58
C ILE A 177 -15.37 27.12 -18.39
N LEU A 178 -14.99 27.48 -17.16
CA LEU A 178 -14.53 28.83 -16.82
C LEU A 178 -13.08 29.13 -17.28
N THR A 179 -12.38 28.20 -17.93
CA THR A 179 -10.95 28.33 -18.24
C THR A 179 -10.61 29.54 -19.12
N ASN A 180 -11.47 29.87 -20.09
CA ASN A 180 -11.21 30.96 -21.02
C ASN A 180 -11.74 32.32 -20.54
N LEU A 181 -12.43 32.35 -19.40
CA LEU A 181 -12.96 33.60 -18.84
C LEU A 181 -11.85 34.37 -18.14
N ARG A 182 -11.58 35.59 -18.64
CA ARG A 182 -10.71 36.53 -17.93
C ARG A 182 -11.53 37.22 -16.85
N SER A 183 -11.27 36.88 -15.58
CA SER A 183 -11.93 37.52 -14.44
C SER A 183 -10.94 37.91 -13.35
N THR A 184 -11.19 39.05 -12.72
CA THR A 184 -10.47 39.50 -11.52
C THR A 184 -11.01 38.84 -10.25
N SER A 185 -12.22 38.28 -10.30
CA SER A 185 -12.89 37.65 -9.15
C SER A 185 -12.09 36.47 -8.59
N THR A 186 -11.85 36.49 -7.28
CA THR A 186 -11.18 35.40 -6.54
C THR A 186 -11.92 34.08 -6.70
N THR A 187 -13.26 34.11 -6.68
CA THR A 187 -14.09 32.91 -6.82
C THR A 187 -13.89 32.23 -8.17
N ILE A 188 -13.84 32.99 -9.26
CA ILE A 188 -13.59 32.44 -10.60
C ILE A 188 -12.18 31.84 -10.67
N LYS A 189 -11.17 32.50 -10.08
CA LYS A 189 -9.81 31.97 -10.00
C LYS A 189 -9.71 30.66 -9.21
N ILE A 190 -10.50 30.50 -8.14
CA ILE A 190 -10.59 29.25 -7.38
C ILE A 190 -11.10 28.12 -8.28
N PHE A 191 -12.22 28.31 -8.98
CA PHE A 191 -12.73 27.29 -9.90
C PHE A 191 -11.74 26.99 -11.03
N GLN A 192 -11.07 28.00 -11.59
CA GLN A 192 -10.06 27.81 -12.63
C GLN A 192 -8.86 26.94 -12.18
N CYS A 193 -8.56 26.86 -10.87
CA CYS A 193 -7.55 25.94 -10.35
C CYS A 193 -7.90 24.46 -10.63
N PHE A 194 -9.20 24.13 -10.73
CA PHE A 194 -9.71 22.79 -11.01
C PHE A 194 -9.87 22.50 -12.52
N SER A 195 -9.44 23.42 -13.40
CA SER A 195 -9.50 23.21 -14.84
C SER A 195 -8.60 22.06 -15.30
N LEU A 196 -9.22 21.02 -15.86
CA LEU A 196 -8.49 19.87 -16.39
C LEU A 196 -7.63 20.27 -17.60
N LEU A 197 -8.11 21.18 -18.44
CA LEU A 197 -7.38 21.69 -19.60
C LEU A 197 -6.11 22.45 -19.21
N THR A 198 -6.20 23.35 -18.22
CA THR A 198 -5.04 24.10 -17.73
C THR A 198 -4.04 23.18 -17.04
N ASN A 199 -4.53 22.28 -16.19
CA ASN A 199 -3.68 21.33 -15.48
C ASN A 199 -2.95 20.39 -16.46
N PHE A 200 -3.62 19.96 -17.54
CA PHE A 200 -3.01 19.14 -18.57
C PHE A 200 -1.96 19.90 -19.41
N LYS A 201 -2.17 21.19 -19.69
CA LYS A 201 -1.15 22.04 -20.32
C LYS A 201 0.11 22.12 -19.46
N THR A 202 -0.03 22.34 -18.16
CA THR A 202 1.09 22.35 -17.20
C THR A 202 1.74 20.96 -17.04
N PHE A 203 0.95 19.88 -17.14
CA PHE A 203 1.48 18.53 -17.09
C PHE A 203 2.43 18.24 -18.27
N LYS A 204 2.05 18.64 -19.49
CA LYS A 204 2.86 18.46 -20.71
C LYS A 204 4.10 19.35 -20.80
N ASP A 205 4.22 20.35 -19.93
CA ASP A 205 5.42 21.20 -19.87
C ASP A 205 6.61 20.43 -19.28
N PHE A 206 7.54 20.03 -20.13
CA PHE A 206 8.78 19.35 -19.77
C PHE A 206 10.00 20.26 -19.86
N SER A 207 9.79 21.58 -19.77
CA SER A 207 10.88 22.54 -19.69
C SER A 207 11.68 22.35 -18.39
N THR A 208 13.01 22.51 -18.50
CA THR A 208 13.94 22.37 -17.37
C THR A 208 14.81 23.61 -17.30
N THR A 209 15.00 24.16 -16.10
CA THR A 209 15.94 25.27 -15.86
C THR A 209 17.32 24.73 -15.51
N LYS A 210 18.38 25.56 -15.65
CA LYS A 210 19.74 25.21 -15.21
C LYS A 210 19.81 24.84 -13.71
N SER A 211 18.92 25.37 -12.89
CA SER A 211 18.83 25.09 -11.45
C SER A 211 18.13 23.77 -11.10
N THR A 212 17.51 23.11 -12.10
CA THR A 212 16.80 21.85 -11.93
C THR A 212 17.78 20.69 -11.87
N ILE A 213 17.65 19.82 -10.86
CA ILE A 213 18.42 18.57 -10.77
C ILE A 213 17.70 17.53 -11.64
N THR A 214 18.05 17.44 -12.92
CA THR A 214 17.31 16.65 -13.91
C THR A 214 17.34 15.14 -13.64
N CYS A 215 18.45 14.62 -13.09
CA CYS A 215 18.59 13.19 -12.78
C CYS A 215 17.60 12.69 -11.73
N ILE A 216 17.08 13.58 -10.87
CA ILE A 216 16.04 13.21 -9.89
C ILE A 216 14.77 12.72 -10.60
N ASN A 217 14.47 13.21 -11.81
CA ASN A 217 13.28 12.78 -12.54
C ASN A 217 13.33 11.28 -12.83
N GLY A 218 14.43 10.78 -13.40
CA GLY A 218 14.61 9.36 -13.68
C GLY A 218 14.71 8.50 -12.44
N MET A 219 15.48 8.92 -11.43
CA MET A 219 15.61 8.16 -10.18
C MET A 219 14.26 8.01 -9.48
N LYS A 220 13.50 9.10 -9.36
CA LYS A 220 12.15 9.08 -8.78
C LYS A 220 11.19 8.21 -9.58
N ALA A 221 11.22 8.30 -10.91
CA ALA A 221 10.37 7.49 -11.77
C ALA A 221 10.65 5.99 -11.63
N LEU A 222 11.93 5.60 -11.62
CA LEU A 222 12.32 4.20 -11.44
C LEU A 222 11.91 3.67 -10.06
N SER A 223 12.14 4.43 -8.98
CA SER A 223 11.65 4.06 -7.64
C SER A 223 10.13 3.94 -7.60
N THR A 224 9.39 4.79 -8.32
CA THR A 224 7.93 4.70 -8.43
C THR A 224 7.50 3.37 -9.07
N ILE A 225 8.15 2.98 -10.17
CA ILE A 225 7.88 1.72 -10.89
C ILE A 225 8.16 0.52 -9.99
N THR A 226 9.29 0.52 -9.28
CA THR A 226 9.64 -0.54 -8.33
C THR A 226 8.60 -0.70 -7.23
N ILE A 227 8.13 0.40 -6.64
CA ILE A 227 7.09 0.37 -5.60
C ILE A 227 5.74 -0.09 -6.17
N PHE A 228 5.37 0.36 -7.38
CA PHE A 228 4.15 -0.10 -8.04
C PHE A 228 4.16 -1.61 -8.25
N PHE A 229 5.27 -2.15 -8.76
CA PHE A 229 5.46 -3.58 -8.93
C PHE A 229 5.35 -4.32 -7.59
N PHE A 230 6.00 -3.80 -6.55
CA PHE A 230 5.94 -4.38 -5.22
C PHE A 230 4.52 -4.41 -4.64
N HIS A 231 3.75 -3.31 -4.74
CA HIS A 231 2.36 -3.31 -4.26
C HIS A 231 1.48 -4.28 -5.04
N SER A 232 1.64 -4.35 -6.37
CA SER A 232 0.93 -5.36 -7.19
C SER A 232 1.27 -6.77 -6.71
N PHE A 233 2.55 -7.06 -6.49
CA PHE A 233 3.03 -8.34 -6.01
C PHE A 233 2.51 -8.67 -4.60
N LEU A 234 2.61 -7.72 -3.66
CA LEU A 234 2.17 -7.89 -2.28
C LEU A 234 0.66 -8.12 -2.21
N ILE A 235 -0.14 -7.29 -2.90
CA ILE A 235 -1.59 -7.45 -2.97
C ILE A 235 -1.93 -8.82 -3.55
N ARG A 236 -1.31 -9.20 -4.68
CA ARG A 236 -1.56 -10.51 -5.27
C ARG A 236 -1.21 -11.66 -4.34
N ILE A 237 -0.16 -11.56 -3.53
CA ILE A 237 0.19 -12.60 -2.55
C ILE A 237 -0.75 -12.60 -1.35
N SER A 238 -1.06 -11.43 -0.80
CA SER A 238 -1.99 -11.25 0.33
C SER A 238 -3.40 -11.71 -0.01
N PHE A 239 -3.76 -11.65 -1.29
CA PHE A 239 -5.08 -11.99 -1.81
C PHE A 239 -5.05 -13.22 -2.76
N ALA A 240 -3.93 -13.95 -2.94
CA ALA A 240 -3.88 -15.06 -3.90
C ALA A 240 -4.72 -16.27 -3.46
N PHE A 241 -5.62 -16.72 -4.34
CA PHE A 241 -6.48 -17.89 -4.21
C PHE A 241 -5.85 -19.27 -4.45
N SER A 242 -4.52 -19.41 -4.45
CA SER A 242 -3.97 -20.69 -4.93
C SER A 242 -2.66 -21.13 -4.31
N ASP A 243 -2.69 -22.39 -3.88
CA ASP A 243 -1.61 -23.29 -3.50
C ASP A 243 -0.72 -22.75 -2.39
N GLY A 244 -1.11 -23.02 -1.15
CA GLY A 244 -0.29 -22.81 0.04
C GLY A 244 1.12 -23.41 -0.09
N LYS A 245 1.35 -24.39 -0.99
CA LYS A 245 2.69 -24.88 -1.31
C LYS A 245 3.54 -23.84 -2.05
N ILE A 246 2.95 -23.05 -2.96
CA ILE A 246 3.67 -21.98 -3.66
C ILE A 246 3.97 -20.84 -2.70
N LEU A 247 3.00 -20.41 -1.89
CA LEU A 247 3.23 -19.44 -0.81
C LEU A 247 4.34 -19.94 0.12
N TYR A 248 4.29 -21.18 0.56
CA TYR A 248 5.33 -21.80 1.38
C TYR A 248 6.70 -21.84 0.69
N VAL A 249 6.81 -22.23 -0.58
CA VAL A 249 8.08 -22.18 -1.32
C VAL A 249 8.59 -20.74 -1.41
N LEU A 250 7.71 -19.77 -1.64
CA LEU A 250 8.09 -18.35 -1.69
C LEU A 250 8.56 -17.81 -0.33
N PHE A 251 7.93 -18.25 0.77
CA PHE A 251 8.28 -17.86 2.13
C PHE A 251 9.52 -18.59 2.66
N ASN A 252 9.62 -19.89 2.41
CA ASN A 252 10.62 -20.78 2.99
C ASN A 252 11.91 -20.85 2.15
N GLU A 253 11.84 -20.60 0.84
CA GLU A 253 13.03 -20.38 -0.01
C GLU A 253 13.46 -18.90 -0.06
N ASN A 254 12.97 -18.05 0.86
CA ASN A 254 13.30 -16.62 0.99
C ASN A 254 13.12 -15.76 -0.29
N SER A 255 12.41 -16.26 -1.31
CA SER A 255 12.24 -15.53 -2.57
C SER A 255 11.24 -14.38 -2.44
N LEU A 256 10.37 -14.38 -1.43
CA LEU A 256 9.52 -13.22 -1.09
C LEU A 256 10.29 -12.14 -0.31
N THR A 257 11.33 -12.54 0.44
CA THR A 257 12.30 -11.63 1.06
C THR A 257 13.00 -10.73 0.02
N TYR A 258 13.18 -11.24 -1.22
CA TYR A 258 13.70 -10.49 -2.40
C TYR A 258 12.91 -9.21 -2.68
N GLY A 259 11.58 -9.32 -2.80
CA GLY A 259 10.72 -8.21 -3.19
C GLY A 259 10.62 -7.14 -2.11
N ILE A 260 10.54 -7.56 -0.85
CA ILE A 260 10.37 -6.64 0.29
C ILE A 260 11.65 -5.83 0.52
N SER A 261 12.83 -6.41 0.29
CA SER A 261 14.11 -5.71 0.52
C SER A 261 14.32 -4.62 -0.54
N CYS A 262 13.97 -4.93 -1.79
CA CYS A 262 13.96 -3.96 -2.89
C CYS A 262 13.01 -2.79 -2.63
N PHE A 263 11.89 -3.04 -1.95
CA PHE A 263 10.89 -2.03 -1.64
C PHE A 263 11.35 -1.01 -0.59
N VAL A 264 11.98 -1.46 0.51
CA VAL A 264 12.50 -0.56 1.56
C VAL A 264 13.52 0.42 0.97
N ILE A 265 14.42 -0.13 0.16
CA ILE A 265 15.46 0.61 -0.55
C ILE A 265 14.84 1.64 -1.52
N ALA A 266 13.79 1.27 -2.26
CA ALA A 266 13.08 2.19 -3.15
C ALA A 266 12.40 3.35 -2.40
N LEU A 267 11.83 3.10 -1.21
CA LEU A 267 11.26 4.14 -0.35
C LEU A 267 12.31 5.11 0.19
N ASP A 268 13.49 4.61 0.57
CA ASP A 268 14.58 5.48 1.03
C ASP A 268 15.03 6.45 -0.06
N SER A 269 15.03 6.03 -1.34
CA SER A 269 15.26 6.96 -2.47
C SER A 269 14.24 8.10 -2.49
N PHE A 270 12.96 7.84 -2.19
CA PHE A 270 11.95 8.89 -2.11
C PHE A 270 12.18 9.86 -0.94
N PHE A 271 12.59 9.35 0.22
CA PHE A 271 12.93 10.19 1.37
C PHE A 271 14.15 11.07 1.07
N ILE A 272 15.21 10.51 0.47
CA ILE A 272 16.41 11.25 0.05
C ILE A 272 16.03 12.36 -0.94
N ILE A 273 15.33 12.01 -2.02
CA ILE A 273 14.90 12.97 -3.05
C ILE A 273 14.03 14.08 -2.44
N SER A 274 13.10 13.72 -1.56
CA SER A 274 12.25 14.70 -0.88
C SER A 274 13.09 15.63 0.00
N GLY A 275 14.05 15.10 0.74
CA GLY A 275 15.01 15.85 1.53
C GLY A 275 15.82 16.84 0.69
N VAL A 276 16.35 16.42 -0.47
CA VAL A 276 17.09 17.30 -1.39
C VAL A 276 16.23 18.47 -1.87
N LEU A 277 15.00 18.18 -2.33
CA LEU A 277 14.10 19.20 -2.88
C LEU A 277 13.61 20.18 -1.81
N ILE A 278 13.30 19.67 -0.60
CA ILE A 278 12.89 20.50 0.53
C ILE A 278 14.06 21.32 1.06
N GLY A 279 15.24 20.71 1.23
CA GLY A 279 16.46 21.42 1.63
C GLY A 279 16.78 22.59 0.70
N ARG A 280 16.74 22.38 -0.63
CA ARG A 280 16.92 23.47 -1.60
C ARG A 280 15.84 24.55 -1.50
N SER A 281 14.58 24.15 -1.27
CA SER A 281 13.48 25.10 -1.08
C SER A 281 13.64 25.95 0.18
N LEU A 282 14.19 25.38 1.26
CA LEU A 282 14.44 26.07 2.52
C LEU A 282 15.65 27.02 2.38
N ILE A 283 16.78 26.51 1.88
CA ILE A 283 18.01 27.30 1.68
C ILE A 283 17.78 28.52 0.78
N ASN A 284 16.97 28.38 -0.28
CA ASN A 284 16.67 29.48 -1.20
C ASN A 284 15.64 30.49 -0.66
N SER A 285 14.95 30.17 0.43
CA SER A 285 13.90 31.00 1.00
C SER A 285 14.46 31.92 2.09
N LYS A 286 14.91 33.13 1.72
CA LYS A 286 15.25 34.18 2.69
C LYS A 286 13.98 34.56 3.47
N ASN A 287 13.95 34.34 4.79
CA ASN A 287 12.76 34.52 5.65
C ASN A 287 11.59 33.60 5.29
N LEU A 288 11.68 32.33 5.70
CA LEU A 288 10.60 31.36 5.53
C LEU A 288 9.32 31.80 6.26
N ASN A 289 8.24 32.08 5.51
CA ASN A 289 6.90 32.13 6.10
C ASN A 289 6.43 30.69 6.39
N PHE A 290 6.59 30.27 7.64
CA PHE A 290 6.25 28.93 8.10
C PHE A 290 4.80 28.55 7.76
N TRP A 291 3.84 29.43 7.98
CA TRP A 291 2.43 29.15 7.71
C TRP A 291 2.15 28.91 6.24
N LYS A 292 2.71 29.75 5.36
CA LYS A 292 2.63 29.56 3.91
C LYS A 292 3.26 28.23 3.49
N PHE A 293 4.42 27.90 4.04
CA PHE A 293 5.10 26.62 3.76
C PHE A 293 4.27 25.43 4.26
N PHE A 294 3.77 25.49 5.49
CA PHE A 294 2.91 24.48 6.11
C PHE A 294 1.66 24.20 5.27
N VAL A 295 0.87 25.25 4.98
CA VAL A 295 -0.41 25.11 4.27
C VAL A 295 -0.21 24.51 2.88
N GLN A 296 0.82 24.93 2.12
CA GLN A 296 1.10 24.34 0.81
C GLN A 296 1.37 22.83 0.88
N ARG A 297 2.11 22.38 1.90
CA ARG A 297 2.50 20.97 2.04
C ARG A 297 1.36 20.14 2.61
N TYR A 298 0.66 20.64 3.62
CA TYR A 298 -0.50 20.01 4.22
C TYR A 298 -1.61 19.81 3.18
N MET A 299 -2.02 20.87 2.47
CA MET A 299 -3.08 20.77 1.46
C MET A 299 -2.76 19.71 0.40
N ARG A 300 -1.53 19.70 -0.14
CA ARG A 300 -1.13 18.75 -1.18
C ARG A 300 -1.23 17.29 -0.74
N LEU A 301 -0.70 16.96 0.44
CA LEU A 301 -0.67 15.58 0.93
C LEU A 301 -2.06 15.13 1.42
N THR A 302 -2.72 15.97 2.21
CA THR A 302 -3.98 15.62 2.90
C THR A 302 -5.17 15.52 1.95
N PHE A 303 -5.30 16.37 0.93
CA PHE A 303 -6.47 16.30 0.04
C PHE A 303 -6.44 15.06 -0.85
N LEU A 304 -5.24 14.59 -1.22
CA LEU A 304 -5.09 13.35 -1.97
C LEU A 304 -5.44 12.13 -1.11
N THR A 305 -5.02 12.11 0.16
CA THR A 305 -5.42 11.04 1.09
C THR A 305 -6.90 11.12 1.45
N LEU A 306 -7.49 12.31 1.57
CA LEU A 306 -8.93 12.50 1.78
C LEU A 306 -9.76 11.94 0.63
N PHE A 307 -9.35 12.18 -0.62
CA PHE A 307 -9.97 11.55 -1.79
C PHE A 307 -9.97 10.02 -1.66
N LEU A 308 -8.87 9.44 -1.19
CA LEU A 308 -8.75 7.98 -1.00
C LEU A 308 -9.60 7.45 0.16
N ILE A 309 -9.76 8.21 1.24
CA ILE A 309 -10.69 7.87 2.32
C ILE A 309 -12.11 7.75 1.76
N CYS A 310 -12.57 8.77 1.01
CA CYS A 310 -13.89 8.74 0.39
C CYS A 310 -14.02 7.61 -0.63
N TYR A 311 -13.00 7.41 -1.46
CA TYR A 311 -12.97 6.35 -2.46
C TYR A 311 -13.06 4.95 -1.82
N ASN A 312 -12.28 4.68 -0.76
CA ASN A 312 -12.31 3.42 -0.05
C ASN A 312 -13.66 3.20 0.63
N ALA A 313 -14.19 4.22 1.32
CA ALA A 313 -15.49 4.14 2.00
C ALA A 313 -16.63 3.74 1.05
N VAL A 314 -16.61 4.22 -0.21
CA VAL A 314 -17.60 3.85 -1.24
C VAL A 314 -17.27 2.52 -1.91
N SER A 315 -16.04 2.32 -2.36
CA SER A 315 -15.65 1.16 -3.17
C SER A 315 -15.78 -0.16 -2.42
N TYR A 316 -15.34 -0.22 -1.16
CA TYR A 316 -15.49 -1.41 -0.33
C TYR A 316 -16.97 -1.67 0.03
N SER A 317 -17.80 -0.63 0.09
CA SER A 317 -19.24 -0.82 0.32
C SER A 317 -19.94 -1.42 -0.91
N LEU A 318 -19.56 -1.00 -2.11
CA LEU A 318 -20.02 -1.63 -3.35
C LEU A 318 -19.53 -3.08 -3.48
N ALA A 319 -18.34 -3.38 -2.93
CA ALA A 319 -17.81 -4.73 -2.90
C ALA A 319 -18.68 -5.69 -2.06
N LYS A 320 -19.44 -5.20 -1.07
CA LYS A 320 -20.36 -6.01 -0.25
C LYS A 320 -21.64 -6.47 -0.96
N LEU A 321 -21.98 -5.91 -2.12
CA LEU A 321 -23.21 -6.25 -2.86
C LEU A 321 -23.19 -7.67 -3.45
N GLU A 322 -22.01 -8.29 -3.53
CA GLU A 322 -21.77 -9.66 -3.97
C GLU A 322 -20.79 -10.30 -2.96
N PRO A 323 -20.90 -11.60 -2.62
CA PRO A 323 -19.90 -12.27 -1.81
C PRO A 323 -18.67 -12.36 -2.66
N LYS A 324 -17.72 -11.54 -2.26
CA LYS A 324 -16.42 -11.57 -2.85
C LYS A 324 -15.56 -12.51 -2.04
N PRO A 325 -14.57 -13.10 -2.69
CA PRO A 325 -13.63 -13.98 -2.03
C PRO A 325 -12.89 -13.38 -0.80
N TYR A 326 -13.06 -12.09 -0.49
CA TYR A 326 -12.39 -11.38 0.59
C TYR A 326 -13.34 -10.61 1.49
N MET A 327 -14.63 -10.96 1.48
CA MET A 327 -15.65 -10.28 2.27
C MET A 327 -15.26 -10.19 3.77
N HIS A 328 -14.47 -11.14 4.29
CA HIS A 328 -13.91 -11.15 5.65
C HIS A 328 -12.75 -10.18 5.90
N LEU A 329 -11.93 -9.89 4.88
CA LEU A 329 -10.89 -8.86 4.94
C LEU A 329 -11.50 -7.46 4.78
N ASP A 330 -12.59 -7.33 4.01
CA ASP A 330 -13.26 -6.06 3.75
C ASP A 330 -13.95 -5.47 4.99
N PHE A 331 -14.41 -6.27 5.96
CA PHE A 331 -15.04 -5.76 7.17
C PHE A 331 -14.07 -5.00 8.07
N ALA A 332 -12.87 -5.56 8.31
CA ALA A 332 -11.84 -4.91 9.13
C ALA A 332 -11.41 -3.55 8.54
N ILE A 333 -11.20 -3.47 7.22
CA ILE A 333 -10.76 -2.22 6.57
C ILE A 333 -11.83 -1.11 6.67
N ILE A 334 -13.10 -1.46 6.52
CA ILE A 334 -14.20 -0.49 6.62
C ILE A 334 -14.33 0.02 8.06
N ASP A 335 -14.26 -0.86 9.04
CA ASP A 335 -14.41 -0.49 10.45
C ASP A 335 -13.19 0.30 10.94
N ASP A 336 -11.98 -0.13 10.55
CA ASP A 336 -10.74 0.65 10.75
C ASP A 336 -10.88 2.05 10.17
N CYS A 337 -11.50 2.19 8.99
CA CYS A 337 -11.69 3.50 8.41
C CYS A 337 -12.74 4.35 9.14
N LYS A 338 -13.85 3.75 9.59
CA LYS A 338 -14.86 4.46 10.39
C LYS A 338 -14.26 5.05 11.66
N GLU A 339 -13.39 4.29 12.32
CA GLU A 339 -12.79 4.71 13.57
C GLU A 339 -11.58 5.64 13.38
N ASN A 340 -10.76 5.42 12.34
CA ASN A 340 -9.44 6.04 12.24
C ASN A 340 -9.26 7.02 11.06
N TRP A 341 -10.29 7.35 10.26
CA TRP A 341 -10.14 8.29 9.13
C TRP A 341 -9.54 9.65 9.53
N TRP A 342 -9.90 10.17 10.70
CA TRP A 342 -9.46 11.47 11.20
C TRP A 342 -7.93 11.51 11.43
N THR A 343 -7.33 10.37 11.82
CA THR A 343 -5.87 10.27 12.00
C THR A 343 -5.12 10.47 10.70
N THR A 344 -5.69 10.02 9.57
CA THR A 344 -5.13 10.18 8.22
C THR A 344 -5.26 11.62 7.74
N VAL A 345 -6.36 12.31 8.07
CA VAL A 345 -6.55 13.74 7.76
C VAL A 345 -5.54 14.62 8.52
N LEU A 346 -5.19 14.24 9.75
CA LEU A 346 -4.19 14.92 10.56
C LEU A 346 -2.74 14.50 10.24
N ASN A 347 -2.54 13.48 9.38
CA ASN A 347 -1.23 12.89 9.08
C ASN A 347 -0.48 12.34 10.33
N ILE A 348 -1.22 11.72 11.26
CA ILE A 348 -0.67 11.15 12.52
C ILE A 348 -1.00 9.66 12.72
N GLN A 349 -1.58 9.00 11.72
CA GLN A 349 -1.99 7.60 11.75
C GLN A 349 -0.85 6.63 12.14
N THR A 350 0.42 6.98 11.85
CA THR A 350 1.59 6.18 12.23
C THR A 350 1.89 6.20 13.73
N PHE A 351 1.39 7.20 14.46
CA PHE A 351 1.58 7.33 15.91
C PHE A 351 0.40 6.77 16.70
N VAL A 352 -0.82 6.98 16.19
CA VAL A 352 -2.07 6.65 16.89
C VAL A 352 -2.38 5.15 16.76
N ASN A 353 -2.60 4.67 15.54
CA ASN A 353 -2.99 3.28 15.31
C ASN A 353 -2.34 2.74 14.02
N PRO A 354 -1.08 2.27 14.10
CA PRO A 354 -0.34 1.82 12.93
C PRO A 354 -0.85 0.49 12.36
N LYS A 355 -1.61 -0.29 13.13
CA LYS A 355 -2.19 -1.55 12.65
C LYS A 355 -3.52 -1.32 11.93
N HIS A 356 -4.33 -0.40 12.42
CA HIS A 356 -5.69 -0.15 11.93
C HIS A 356 -5.80 1.21 11.21
N MET A 357 -5.13 1.34 10.06
CA MET A 357 -5.17 2.55 9.24
C MET A 357 -6.30 2.49 8.20
N CYS A 358 -7.09 3.56 8.03
CA CYS A 358 -8.10 3.66 6.96
C CYS A 358 -7.49 3.45 5.55
N VAL A 359 -6.31 4.03 5.32
CA VAL A 359 -5.56 3.91 4.05
C VAL A 359 -4.16 3.43 4.39
N GLY A 360 -3.90 2.13 4.27
CA GLY A 360 -2.64 1.51 4.70
C GLY A 360 -1.40 2.23 4.16
N GLN A 361 -1.30 2.43 2.85
CA GLN A 361 -0.20 3.13 2.19
C GLN A 361 -0.05 4.62 2.54
N SER A 362 -1.01 5.23 3.24
CA SER A 362 -0.92 6.64 3.63
C SER A 362 0.17 6.92 4.68
N TRP A 363 0.70 5.88 5.33
CA TRP A 363 1.79 5.99 6.31
C TRP A 363 2.99 6.79 5.79
N TYR A 364 3.37 6.61 4.51
CA TYR A 364 4.48 7.34 3.90
C TYR A 364 4.20 8.84 3.85
N ALA A 365 2.97 9.23 3.50
CA ALA A 365 2.56 10.63 3.46
C ALA A 365 2.63 11.25 4.87
N ALA A 366 2.22 10.50 5.89
CA ALA A 366 2.32 10.94 7.28
C ALA A 366 3.77 11.15 7.72
N VAL A 367 4.63 10.14 7.53
CA VAL A 367 6.06 10.23 7.88
C VAL A 367 6.72 11.38 7.14
N LEU A 368 6.48 11.51 5.83
CA LEU A 368 7.05 12.59 5.02
C LEU A 368 6.57 13.97 5.49
N PHE A 369 5.28 14.13 5.80
CA PHE A 369 4.74 15.38 6.31
C PHE A 369 5.42 15.78 7.61
N ASN A 370 5.50 14.87 8.58
CA ASN A 370 6.15 15.13 9.86
C ASN A 370 7.64 15.49 9.70
N LEU A 371 8.38 14.78 8.84
CA LEU A 371 9.79 15.09 8.56
C LEU A 371 9.96 16.47 7.89
N ILE A 372 9.07 16.86 6.97
CA ILE A 372 9.08 18.18 6.34
C ILE A 372 8.87 19.30 7.37
N ILE A 373 7.92 19.10 8.29
CA ILE A 373 7.64 20.05 9.38
C ILE A 373 8.87 20.17 10.29
N SER A 374 9.45 19.04 10.72
CA SER A 374 10.66 19.04 11.54
C SER A 374 11.81 19.76 10.85
N ALA A 375 12.04 19.51 9.55
CA ALA A 375 13.08 20.19 8.79
C ALA A 375 12.85 21.70 8.67
N ALA A 376 11.61 22.16 8.48
CA ALA A 376 11.30 23.58 8.45
C ALA A 376 11.58 24.27 9.78
N ILE A 377 11.19 23.65 10.90
CA ILE A 377 11.45 24.17 12.26
C ILE A 377 12.96 24.21 12.53
N ILE A 378 13.68 23.13 12.23
CA ILE A 378 15.14 23.06 12.39
C ILE A 378 15.79 24.15 11.55
N HIS A 379 15.38 24.32 10.29
CA HIS A 379 15.92 25.37 9.43
C HIS A 379 15.70 26.77 9.99
N MET A 380 14.51 27.10 10.51
CA MET A 380 14.22 28.40 11.13
C MET A 380 15.08 28.67 12.37
N ILE A 381 15.43 27.63 13.14
CA ILE A 381 16.35 27.76 14.29
C ILE A 381 17.77 28.01 13.80
N LEU A 382 18.21 27.25 12.79
CA LEU A 382 19.59 27.29 12.28
C LEU A 382 19.89 28.50 11.39
N GLU A 383 18.89 29.12 10.75
CA GLU A 383 19.04 30.35 9.96
C GLU A 383 19.56 31.52 10.81
N LYS A 384 19.33 31.49 12.14
CA LYS A 384 19.79 32.50 13.09
C LYS A 384 21.26 32.37 13.49
N ILE A 385 21.92 31.27 13.11
CA ILE A 385 23.28 30.94 13.51
C ILE A 385 24.20 31.01 12.29
N ASN A 386 25.50 31.19 12.50
CA ASN A 386 26.49 31.18 11.43
C ASN A 386 26.42 29.89 10.60
N LYS A 387 26.58 30.03 9.27
CA LYS A 387 26.44 28.93 8.29
C LYS A 387 27.26 27.67 8.64
N SER A 388 28.47 27.84 9.18
CA SER A 388 29.33 26.71 9.57
C SER A 388 28.74 25.91 10.73
N THR A 389 28.21 26.57 11.77
CA THR A 389 27.55 25.93 12.89
C THR A 389 26.25 25.25 12.45
N ALA A 390 25.46 25.90 11.59
CA ALA A 390 24.26 25.31 11.01
C ALA A 390 24.58 24.02 10.24
N PHE A 391 25.66 24.01 9.45
CA PHE A 391 26.13 22.81 8.75
C PHE A 391 26.54 21.69 9.71
N LEU A 392 27.27 22.03 10.80
CA LEU A 392 27.64 21.07 11.83
C LEU A 392 26.42 20.47 12.53
N CYS A 393 25.39 21.27 12.83
CA CYS A 393 24.13 20.78 13.39
C CYS A 393 23.42 19.79 12.46
N HIS A 394 23.36 20.08 11.15
CA HIS A 394 22.81 19.13 10.17
C HIS A 394 23.61 17.82 10.13
N ALA A 395 24.95 17.90 10.17
CA ALA A 395 25.81 16.72 10.22
C ALA A 395 25.58 15.89 11.50
N MET A 396 25.37 16.55 12.65
CA MET A 396 25.08 15.88 13.92
C MET A 396 23.71 15.20 13.89
N ILE A 397 22.67 15.85 13.36
CA ILE A 397 21.34 15.25 13.16
C ILE A 397 21.44 14.02 12.26
N LEU A 398 22.19 14.12 11.16
CA LEU A 398 22.43 13.01 10.25
C LEU A 398 23.12 11.83 10.96
N PHE A 399 24.13 12.11 11.78
CA PHE A 399 24.86 11.11 12.55
C PHE A 399 23.97 10.43 13.61
N CYS A 400 23.17 11.20 14.35
CA CYS A 400 22.20 10.63 15.29
C CYS A 400 21.15 9.77 14.56
N GLY A 401 20.64 10.24 13.42
CA GLY A 401 19.72 9.46 12.58
C GLY A 401 20.33 8.15 12.11
N PHE A 402 21.61 8.18 11.69
CA PHE A 402 22.37 6.98 11.32
C PHE A 402 22.45 5.98 12.49
N LEU A 403 22.82 6.44 13.69
CA LEU A 403 22.91 5.57 14.87
C LEU A 403 21.57 4.93 15.23
N ILE A 404 20.48 5.70 15.16
CA ILE A 404 19.13 5.19 15.41
C ILE A 404 18.75 4.15 14.35
N HIS A 405 18.99 4.45 13.07
CA HIS A 405 18.71 3.53 11.98
C HIS A 405 19.49 2.22 12.16
N PHE A 406 20.79 2.31 12.44
CA PHE A 406 21.65 1.16 12.72
C PHE A 406 21.16 0.34 13.92
N TYR A 407 20.82 1.00 15.03
CA TYR A 407 20.30 0.36 16.23
C TYR A 407 18.99 -0.41 15.98
N VAL A 408 18.01 0.23 15.33
CA VAL A 408 16.70 -0.40 15.05
C VAL A 408 16.88 -1.64 14.19
N PHE A 409 17.71 -1.57 13.15
CA PHE A 409 17.96 -2.68 12.24
C PHE A 409 18.80 -3.82 12.86
N ILE A 410 19.64 -3.54 13.85
CA ILE A 410 20.40 -4.58 14.58
C ILE A 410 19.52 -5.31 15.60
N THR A 411 18.77 -4.53 16.37
CA THR A 411 18.11 -5.04 17.59
C THR A 411 16.77 -5.68 17.33
N ARG A 412 16.06 -5.24 16.29
CA ARG A 412 14.75 -5.78 15.96
C ARG A 412 14.91 -6.84 14.88
N GLU A 413 14.09 -7.88 14.95
CA GLU A 413 13.92 -8.83 13.85
C GLU A 413 13.17 -8.12 12.73
N THR A 414 13.86 -7.20 12.05
CA THR A 414 13.24 -6.13 11.26
C THR A 414 12.70 -6.58 9.93
N PHE A 415 12.66 -7.87 9.66
CA PHE A 415 12.23 -8.31 8.35
C PHE A 415 11.09 -9.29 8.42
N LEU A 416 9.97 -8.84 7.84
CA LEU A 416 8.75 -9.56 7.51
C LEU A 416 8.97 -11.02 7.02
N GLY A 417 10.17 -11.39 6.57
CA GLY A 417 10.52 -12.72 6.07
C GLY A 417 10.14 -13.90 6.99
N GLU A 418 10.29 -13.80 8.31
CA GLU A 418 9.94 -14.91 9.22
C GLU A 418 8.44 -15.00 9.56
N ASN A 419 7.68 -13.91 9.39
CA ASN A 419 6.29 -13.80 9.89
C ASN A 419 5.24 -13.53 8.82
N LEU A 420 5.59 -13.41 7.53
CA LEU A 420 4.59 -13.16 6.47
C LEU A 420 3.60 -14.31 6.25
N GLY A 421 3.90 -15.52 6.70
CA GLY A 421 2.89 -16.60 6.75
C GLY A 421 1.74 -16.32 7.73
N ARG A 422 1.86 -15.26 8.54
CA ARG A 422 0.92 -14.84 9.59
C ARG A 422 0.81 -13.32 9.63
N VAL A 423 0.24 -12.73 8.58
CA VAL A 423 -0.01 -11.27 8.49
C VAL A 423 -0.73 -10.73 9.75
N ASN A 424 -1.57 -11.57 10.39
CA ASN A 424 -2.30 -11.23 11.61
C ASN A 424 -1.46 -11.27 12.91
N ASP A 425 -0.33 -11.96 12.93
CA ASP A 425 0.55 -12.11 14.11
C ASP A 425 1.78 -11.20 14.06
N ILE A 426 1.89 -10.33 13.04
CA ILE A 426 2.91 -9.27 13.07
C ILE A 426 2.56 -8.36 14.24
N SER A 427 3.43 -8.36 15.26
CA SER A 427 3.20 -7.54 16.44
C SER A 427 3.12 -6.07 16.04
N GLU A 428 2.17 -5.37 16.64
CA GLU A 428 1.99 -3.92 16.44
C GLU A 428 3.30 -3.17 16.71
N ASP A 429 4.10 -3.67 17.65
CA ASP A 429 5.43 -3.15 17.96
C ASP A 429 6.43 -3.25 16.81
N ILE A 430 6.40 -4.30 15.99
CA ILE A 430 7.29 -4.42 14.83
C ILE A 430 6.84 -3.45 13.72
N LEU A 431 5.54 -3.36 13.46
CA LEU A 431 4.99 -2.43 12.46
C LEU A 431 5.28 -0.98 12.83
N LYS A 432 4.98 -0.59 14.07
CA LYS A 432 5.15 0.77 14.59
C LYS A 432 6.59 1.23 14.57
N ASN A 433 7.50 0.38 15.03
CA ASN A 433 8.86 0.80 15.34
C ASN A 433 9.90 0.45 14.27
N SER A 434 9.58 -0.40 13.31
CA SER A 434 10.48 -0.78 12.22
C SER A 434 9.97 -0.26 10.87
N TYR A 435 8.74 -0.63 10.48
CA TYR A 435 8.23 -0.38 9.14
C TYR A 435 7.66 1.03 8.96
N TYR A 436 6.69 1.42 9.82
CA TYR A 436 6.04 2.73 9.81
C TYR A 436 6.79 3.80 10.62
N SER A 437 7.95 3.44 11.16
CA SER A 437 8.68 4.30 12.08
C SER A 437 9.25 5.54 11.40
N ILE A 438 8.93 6.71 11.94
CA ILE A 438 9.57 7.96 11.54
C ILE A 438 11.07 7.95 11.84
N THR A 439 11.49 7.26 12.92
CA THR A 439 12.86 7.35 13.44
C THR A 439 13.86 6.69 12.50
N THR A 440 13.47 5.62 11.82
CA THR A 440 14.29 4.98 10.78
C THR A 440 14.37 5.86 9.52
N ARG A 441 13.37 6.70 9.25
CA ARG A 441 13.34 7.56 8.06
C ARG A 441 14.04 8.91 8.23
N ILE A 442 14.51 9.23 9.44
CA ILE A 442 15.32 10.44 9.71
C ILE A 442 16.61 10.41 8.88
N PHE A 443 17.36 9.30 8.91
CA PHE A 443 18.64 9.18 8.21
C PHE A 443 18.52 9.43 6.69
N PRO A 444 17.68 8.71 5.92
CA PRO A 444 17.56 8.94 4.49
C PRO A 444 17.05 10.36 4.16
N PHE A 445 16.06 10.88 4.89
CA PHE A 445 15.51 12.21 4.60
C PHE A 445 16.50 13.35 4.88
N PHE A 446 17.14 13.37 6.05
CA PHE A 446 18.11 14.40 6.40
C PHE A 446 19.42 14.26 5.61
N SER A 447 19.76 13.06 5.11
CA SER A 447 20.88 12.91 4.17
C SER A 447 20.65 13.71 2.88
N GLY A 448 19.40 13.77 2.41
CA GLY A 448 19.02 14.59 1.27
C GLY A 448 19.10 16.08 1.56
N ILE A 449 18.69 16.54 2.75
CA ILE A 449 18.84 17.95 3.17
C ILE A 449 20.33 18.31 3.26
N PHE A 450 21.15 17.42 3.82
CA PHE A 450 22.60 17.61 3.86
C PHE A 450 23.20 17.72 2.46
N LEU A 451 22.77 16.86 1.53
CA LEU A 451 23.15 16.97 0.13
C LEU A 451 22.69 18.30 -0.49
N ALA A 452 21.51 18.82 -0.13
CA ALA A 452 21.07 20.13 -0.61
C ALA A 452 22.04 21.26 -0.24
N HIS A 453 22.61 21.23 0.97
CA HIS A 453 23.65 22.18 1.38
C HIS A 453 24.94 22.03 0.58
N LEU A 454 25.33 20.81 0.21
CA LEU A 454 26.50 20.55 -0.65
C LEU A 454 26.28 20.97 -2.11
N LEU A 455 25.03 20.98 -2.56
CA LEU A 455 24.64 21.41 -3.91
C LEU A 455 24.38 22.92 -4.01
N ASP A 456 24.37 23.63 -2.88
CA ASP A 456 24.22 25.08 -2.85
C ASP A 456 25.56 25.75 -3.17
N ASP A 457 25.62 26.41 -4.33
CA ASP A 457 26.80 27.12 -4.81
C ASP A 457 27.14 28.35 -3.95
N SER A 458 26.22 28.80 -3.07
CA SER A 458 26.48 29.89 -2.11
C SER A 458 27.30 29.45 -0.89
N ASN A 459 27.48 28.15 -0.69
CA ASN A 459 28.30 27.61 0.38
C ASN A 459 29.75 27.49 -0.09
N ASN A 460 30.64 28.26 0.54
CA ASN A 460 32.09 28.20 0.33
C ASN A 460 32.72 26.94 0.97
N PHE A 461 32.06 25.80 0.90
CA PHE A 461 32.56 24.55 1.47
C PHE A 461 33.59 23.94 0.53
N VAL A 462 34.86 24.20 0.80
CA VAL A 462 35.99 23.65 0.05
C VAL A 462 36.46 22.37 0.72
N LEU A 463 35.91 21.23 0.28
CA LEU A 463 36.28 19.89 0.77
C LEU A 463 37.74 19.54 0.41
N PHE A 464 38.19 20.00 -0.76
CA PHE A 464 39.57 19.90 -1.23
C PHE A 464 40.00 21.23 -1.85
N LYS A 465 41.16 21.77 -1.43
CA LYS A 465 41.74 22.97 -2.05
C LYS A 465 42.17 22.75 -3.50
N ASN A 466 42.49 21.50 -3.87
CA ASN A 466 42.92 21.14 -5.22
C ASN A 466 41.76 20.53 -6.01
N GLU A 467 41.31 21.24 -7.05
CA GLU A 467 40.21 20.80 -7.94
C GLU A 467 40.52 19.48 -8.67
N LYS A 468 41.78 19.15 -8.97
CA LYS A 468 42.13 17.86 -9.58
C LYS A 468 41.87 16.71 -8.60
N ILE A 469 42.29 16.85 -7.34
CA ILE A 469 42.08 15.85 -6.28
C ILE A 469 40.59 15.65 -6.02
N LYS A 470 39.84 16.76 -5.93
CA LYS A 470 38.37 16.75 -5.80
C LYS A 470 37.71 15.97 -6.93
N ASN A 471 38.08 16.24 -8.18
CA ASN A 471 37.49 15.58 -9.34
C ASN A 471 37.81 14.08 -9.38
N VAL A 472 39.05 13.70 -9.05
CA VAL A 472 39.44 12.28 -8.94
C VAL A 472 38.62 11.60 -7.84
N PHE A 473 38.54 12.21 -6.66
CA PHE A 473 37.79 11.67 -5.52
C PHE A 473 36.30 11.47 -5.84
N ILE A 474 35.62 12.46 -6.43
CA ILE A 474 34.20 12.36 -6.79
C ILE A 474 33.99 11.27 -7.85
N LYS A 475 34.87 11.18 -8.87
CA LYS A 475 34.80 10.13 -9.89
C LYS A 475 34.98 8.74 -9.28
N THR A 476 35.94 8.56 -8.37
CA THR A 476 36.15 7.30 -7.66
C THR A 476 34.92 6.89 -6.87
N LEU A 477 34.34 7.82 -6.08
CA LEU A 477 33.10 7.58 -5.34
C LEU A 477 31.92 7.24 -6.25
N TYR A 478 31.82 7.90 -7.40
CA TYR A 478 30.79 7.63 -8.40
C TYR A 478 30.91 6.22 -8.99
N PHE A 479 32.12 5.79 -9.40
CA PHE A 479 32.34 4.43 -9.91
C PHE A 479 32.11 3.37 -8.84
N LEU A 480 32.53 3.61 -7.59
CA LEU A 480 32.21 2.76 -6.44
C LEU A 480 30.70 2.64 -6.23
N SER A 481 29.97 3.76 -6.35
CA SER A 481 28.51 3.78 -6.23
C SER A 481 27.84 2.96 -7.32
N ILE A 482 28.28 3.08 -8.58
CA ILE A 482 27.77 2.23 -9.67
C ILE A 482 28.06 0.76 -9.41
N GLY A 483 29.29 0.42 -9.00
CA GLY A 483 29.66 -0.95 -8.65
C GLY A 483 28.76 -1.53 -7.55
N PHE A 484 28.42 -0.70 -6.55
CA PHE A 484 27.49 -1.08 -5.49
C PHE A 484 26.04 -1.30 -6.00
N TYR A 485 25.54 -0.45 -6.90
CA TYR A 485 24.22 -0.65 -7.50
C TYR A 485 24.13 -1.96 -8.31
N PHE A 486 25.18 -2.32 -9.04
CA PHE A 486 25.25 -3.61 -9.74
C PHE A 486 25.40 -4.78 -8.76
N SER A 487 26.18 -4.61 -7.68
CA SER A 487 26.38 -5.66 -6.68
C SER A 487 25.12 -5.91 -5.85
N ILE A 488 24.22 -4.93 -5.69
CA ILE A 488 22.95 -5.13 -5.00
C ILE A 488 22.13 -6.26 -5.61
N ILE A 489 22.06 -6.35 -6.95
CA ILE A 489 21.32 -7.43 -7.62
C ILE A 489 21.90 -8.80 -7.23
N TYR A 490 23.23 -8.88 -7.16
CA TYR A 490 23.95 -10.09 -6.78
C TYR A 490 23.86 -10.39 -5.27
N ILE A 491 24.01 -9.40 -4.40
CA ILE A 491 23.95 -9.57 -2.94
C ILE A 491 22.53 -9.93 -2.50
N LEU A 492 21.51 -9.31 -3.11
CA LEU A 492 20.13 -9.71 -2.89
C LEU A 492 19.95 -11.19 -3.23
N PHE A 493 20.48 -11.66 -4.36
CA PHE A 493 20.42 -13.08 -4.74
C PHE A 493 21.00 -14.03 -3.68
N PHE A 494 22.07 -13.65 -2.96
CA PHE A 494 22.63 -14.53 -1.94
C PHE A 494 22.03 -14.36 -0.54
N ILE A 495 21.55 -13.17 -0.16
CA ILE A 495 20.74 -13.01 1.07
C ILE A 495 19.52 -13.93 1.03
N ILE A 496 18.94 -14.12 -0.17
CA ILE A 496 17.87 -15.08 -0.44
C ILE A 496 18.30 -16.53 -0.14
N THR A 497 19.52 -16.95 -0.45
CA THR A 497 19.93 -18.35 -0.18
C THR A 497 20.16 -18.67 1.31
N GLY A 498 19.83 -17.75 2.23
CA GLY A 498 20.07 -17.90 3.67
C GLY A 498 21.55 -17.85 4.06
N ARG A 499 22.43 -17.48 3.11
CA ARG A 499 23.88 -17.47 3.29
C ARG A 499 24.42 -16.18 3.90
N PHE A 500 23.60 -15.13 3.99
CA PHE A 500 24.01 -13.83 4.53
C PHE A 500 23.20 -13.44 5.75
N THR A 501 23.90 -12.88 6.74
CA THR A 501 23.38 -12.56 8.08
C THR A 501 22.58 -11.25 8.11
N LYS A 502 21.77 -11.04 9.17
CA LYS A 502 21.05 -9.79 9.48
C LYS A 502 21.92 -8.53 9.24
N PHE A 503 23.21 -8.60 9.57
CA PHE A 503 24.21 -7.55 9.37
C PHE A 503 24.33 -7.03 7.93
N TYR A 504 24.24 -7.90 6.92
CA TYR A 504 24.35 -7.52 5.51
C TYR A 504 23.16 -6.69 5.04
N ALA A 505 21.94 -7.00 5.51
CA ALA A 505 20.75 -6.22 5.17
C ALA A 505 20.83 -4.77 5.67
N ILE A 506 21.43 -4.55 6.84
CA ILE A 506 21.64 -3.22 7.43
C ILE A 506 22.61 -2.40 6.57
N LEU A 507 23.75 -3.01 6.22
CA LEU A 507 24.77 -2.37 5.41
C LEU A 507 24.23 -1.97 4.05
N ILE A 508 23.41 -2.81 3.41
CA ILE A 508 22.82 -2.50 2.11
C ILE A 508 21.97 -1.23 2.17
N ASN A 509 21.11 -1.07 3.17
CA ASN A 509 20.29 0.13 3.31
C ASN A 509 21.15 1.39 3.51
N ILE A 510 22.16 1.32 4.38
CA ILE A 510 23.08 2.44 4.62
C ILE A 510 23.85 2.81 3.35
N PHE A 511 24.46 1.82 2.69
CA PHE A 511 25.21 2.02 1.47
C PHE A 511 24.30 2.54 0.34
N TRP A 512 23.06 2.08 0.25
CA TRP A 512 22.09 2.63 -0.69
C TRP A 512 21.87 4.12 -0.48
N ILE A 513 21.64 4.54 0.77
CA ILE A 513 21.42 5.95 1.09
C ILE A 513 22.64 6.80 0.69
N VAL A 514 23.85 6.35 1.05
CA VAL A 514 25.09 7.05 0.74
C VAL A 514 25.33 7.12 -0.78
N THR A 515 25.26 5.99 -1.47
CA THR A 515 25.51 5.90 -2.91
C THR A 515 24.48 6.67 -3.74
N THR A 516 23.21 6.67 -3.31
CA THR A 516 22.15 7.48 -3.94
C THR A 516 22.46 8.97 -3.86
N ASN A 517 22.90 9.47 -2.70
CA ASN A 517 23.31 10.87 -2.56
C ASN A 517 24.53 11.21 -3.43
N ILE A 518 25.53 10.31 -3.49
CA ILE A 518 26.71 10.47 -4.36
C ILE A 518 26.31 10.53 -5.83
N LEU A 519 25.39 9.65 -6.27
CA LEU A 519 24.89 9.65 -7.64
C LEU A 519 24.18 10.96 -7.99
N ILE A 520 23.29 11.46 -7.12
CA ILE A 520 22.60 12.75 -7.34
C ILE A 520 23.64 13.88 -7.43
N TYR A 521 24.62 13.90 -6.53
CA TYR A 521 25.69 14.89 -6.54
C TYR A 521 26.52 14.86 -7.83
N ALA A 522 27.02 13.67 -8.19
CA ALA A 522 27.84 13.46 -9.37
C ALA A 522 27.08 13.82 -10.65
N CYS A 523 25.80 13.44 -10.75
CA CYS A 523 24.96 13.79 -11.90
C CYS A 523 24.76 15.30 -12.01
N HIS A 524 24.45 16.00 -10.91
CA HIS A 524 24.22 17.44 -10.94
C HIS A 524 25.48 18.26 -11.22
N LYS A 525 26.63 17.84 -10.68
CA LYS A 525 27.93 18.53 -10.89
C LYS A 525 28.64 18.11 -12.19
N GLY A 526 28.04 17.27 -13.02
CA GLY A 526 28.55 16.90 -14.34
C GLY A 526 29.54 15.73 -14.38
N PHE A 527 29.74 15.02 -13.27
CA PHE A 527 30.58 13.81 -13.19
C PHE A 527 29.84 12.52 -13.56
N GLY A 528 28.49 12.55 -13.62
CA GLY A 528 27.65 11.36 -13.76
C GLY A 528 27.53 10.77 -15.17
N GLY A 529 28.23 11.27 -16.19
CA GLY A 529 28.32 10.69 -17.54
C GLY A 529 27.01 10.09 -18.09
N MET A 530 27.04 8.80 -18.42
CA MET A 530 25.89 8.04 -18.96
C MET A 530 24.72 7.94 -17.97
N THR A 531 25.00 7.83 -16.67
CA THR A 531 23.97 7.75 -15.63
C THR A 531 23.16 9.04 -15.58
N ASN A 532 23.81 10.19 -15.67
CA ASN A 532 23.12 11.48 -15.76
C ASN A 532 22.30 11.60 -17.04
N TYR A 533 22.84 11.16 -18.18
CA TYR A 533 22.11 11.14 -19.46
C TYR A 533 20.82 10.32 -19.36
N PHE A 534 20.92 9.08 -18.88
CA PHE A 534 19.79 8.17 -18.72
C PHE A 534 18.72 8.73 -17.79
N PHE A 535 19.10 9.15 -16.57
CA PHE A 535 18.12 9.64 -15.59
C PHE A 535 17.57 11.04 -15.91
N SER A 536 18.22 11.80 -16.78
CA SER A 536 17.74 13.12 -17.23
C SER A 536 16.85 13.05 -18.48
N MET A 537 16.60 11.86 -19.04
CA MET A 537 15.71 11.70 -20.19
C MET A 537 14.29 12.20 -19.89
N LYS A 538 13.68 12.90 -20.86
CA LYS A 538 12.32 13.46 -20.71
C LYS A 538 11.24 12.40 -20.52
N ILE A 539 11.48 11.15 -20.94
CA ILE A 539 10.56 10.02 -20.77
C ILE A 539 10.20 9.76 -19.29
N TRP A 540 11.08 10.13 -18.36
CA TRP A 540 10.85 9.96 -16.93
C TRP A 540 9.97 11.03 -16.30
N ILE A 541 9.85 12.20 -16.93
CA ILE A 541 9.16 13.36 -16.34
C ILE A 541 7.69 13.09 -16.03
N PRO A 542 6.88 12.45 -16.91
CA PRO A 542 5.48 12.14 -16.61
C PRO A 542 5.31 11.33 -15.33
N ILE A 543 6.05 10.23 -15.20
CA ILE A 543 5.98 9.34 -14.03
C ILE A 543 6.48 10.08 -12.78
N SER A 544 7.58 10.82 -12.90
CA SER A 544 8.14 11.61 -11.79
C SER A 544 7.18 12.66 -11.24
N LYS A 545 6.43 13.35 -12.13
CA LYS A 545 5.38 14.30 -11.76
C LYS A 545 4.24 13.64 -10.99
N MET A 546 3.80 12.45 -11.43
CA MET A 546 2.68 11.71 -10.85
C MET A 546 3.06 10.76 -9.71
N ALA A 547 4.34 10.67 -9.34
CA ALA A 547 4.84 9.64 -8.43
C ALA A 547 4.08 9.51 -7.10
N LEU A 548 3.66 10.63 -6.49
CA LEU A 548 2.87 10.61 -5.25
C LEU A 548 1.46 10.04 -5.50
N THR A 549 0.79 10.50 -6.55
CA THR A 549 -0.52 9.97 -6.96
C THR A 549 -0.42 8.48 -7.30
N ILE A 550 0.59 8.04 -8.06
CA ILE A 550 0.81 6.62 -8.37
C ILE A 550 0.95 5.81 -7.07
N TYR A 551 1.82 6.26 -6.16
CA TYR A 551 2.08 5.58 -4.89
C TYR A 551 0.81 5.40 -4.04
N LEU A 552 -0.01 6.45 -3.93
CA LEU A 552 -1.20 6.43 -3.08
C LEU A 552 -2.41 5.73 -3.74
N VAL A 553 -2.63 5.95 -5.04
CA VAL A 553 -3.83 5.49 -5.76
C VAL A 553 -3.69 4.06 -6.27
N ALA A 554 -2.52 3.67 -6.77
CA ALA A 554 -2.34 2.37 -7.42
C ALA A 554 -2.72 1.18 -6.52
N PRO A 555 -2.32 1.13 -5.23
CA PRO A 555 -2.67 0.01 -4.35
C PRO A 555 -4.18 -0.17 -4.16
N CYS A 556 -4.96 0.92 -4.13
CA CYS A 556 -6.41 0.83 -4.02
C CYS A 556 -7.04 0.14 -5.24
N TYR A 557 -6.62 0.52 -6.45
CA TYR A 557 -7.10 -0.08 -7.69
C TYR A 557 -6.60 -1.51 -7.88
N GLN A 558 -5.34 -1.79 -7.52
CA GLN A 558 -4.78 -3.14 -7.52
C GLN A 558 -5.56 -4.05 -6.56
N GLY A 559 -5.88 -3.54 -5.36
CA GLY A 559 -6.73 -4.22 -4.38
C GLY A 559 -8.09 -4.54 -4.98
N ILE A 560 -8.84 -3.53 -5.43
CA ILE A 560 -10.18 -3.71 -5.99
C ILE A 560 -10.19 -4.63 -7.23
N SER A 561 -9.21 -4.48 -8.14
CA SER A 561 -9.03 -5.37 -9.29
C SER A 561 -8.85 -6.82 -8.86
N THR A 562 -8.16 -7.04 -7.74
CA THR A 562 -7.98 -8.37 -7.14
C THR A 562 -9.26 -8.84 -6.43
N LEU A 563 -10.02 -7.94 -5.79
CA LEU A 563 -11.29 -8.22 -5.11
C LEU A 563 -12.42 -8.61 -6.07
N ILE A 564 -12.48 -8.01 -7.25
CA ILE A 564 -13.54 -8.24 -8.24
C ILE A 564 -13.30 -9.53 -9.04
N ARG A 565 -12.09 -10.11 -8.99
CA ARG A 565 -11.80 -11.36 -9.71
C ARG A 565 -12.55 -12.53 -9.07
N THR A 566 -13.32 -13.22 -9.90
CA THR A 566 -14.06 -14.44 -9.56
C THR A 566 -13.23 -15.71 -9.75
N THR A 567 -12.12 -15.64 -10.48
CA THR A 567 -11.22 -16.77 -10.72
C THR A 567 -9.90 -16.60 -9.96
N PRO A 568 -9.37 -17.67 -9.34
CA PRO A 568 -8.03 -17.69 -8.77
C PRO A 568 -6.95 -17.27 -9.76
N PHE A 569 -5.81 -16.78 -9.26
CA PHE A 569 -4.62 -16.72 -10.11
C PHE A 569 -4.17 -18.16 -10.38
N ASP A 570 -4.41 -18.70 -11.58
CA ASP A 570 -4.22 -20.12 -11.91
C ASP A 570 -2.77 -20.67 -11.80
N LYS A 571 -1.82 -19.87 -11.29
CA LYS A 571 -0.56 -20.24 -10.62
C LYS A 571 0.28 -18.97 -10.45
N LEU A 572 0.91 -18.78 -9.30
CA LEU A 572 1.88 -17.70 -9.07
C LEU A 572 3.23 -17.97 -9.80
N THR A 573 3.18 -18.12 -11.12
CA THR A 573 4.40 -18.26 -11.95
C THR A 573 5.05 -16.90 -12.18
N GLY A 574 6.37 -16.86 -12.38
CA GLY A 574 7.07 -15.61 -12.70
C GLY A 574 6.50 -14.90 -13.94
N ILE A 575 6.08 -15.66 -14.94
CA ILE A 575 5.41 -15.14 -16.15
C ILE A 575 4.03 -14.56 -15.81
N GLY A 576 3.24 -15.23 -14.97
CA GLY A 576 1.95 -14.73 -14.50
C GLY A 576 2.06 -13.41 -13.72
N LEU A 577 3.11 -13.26 -12.91
CA LEU A 577 3.41 -12.01 -12.20
C LEU A 577 3.74 -10.86 -13.16
N ILE A 578 4.51 -11.13 -14.22
CA ILE A 578 4.82 -10.13 -15.25
C ILE A 578 3.56 -9.70 -16.00
N TYR A 579 2.73 -10.64 -16.45
CA TYR A 579 1.45 -10.32 -17.09
C TYR A 579 0.52 -9.54 -16.16
N GLY A 580 0.46 -9.94 -14.89
CA GLY A 580 -0.29 -9.25 -13.84
C GLY A 580 0.16 -7.79 -13.68
N PHE A 581 1.47 -7.55 -13.63
CA PHE A 581 2.02 -6.21 -13.54
C PHE A 581 1.61 -5.32 -14.73
N PHE A 582 1.78 -5.80 -15.96
CA PHE A 582 1.40 -5.01 -17.14
C PHE A 582 -0.11 -4.76 -17.21
N PHE A 583 -0.92 -5.73 -16.79
CA PHE A 583 -2.37 -5.56 -16.66
C PHE A 583 -2.72 -4.46 -15.65
N ASP A 584 -2.07 -4.44 -14.48
CA ASP A 584 -2.30 -3.40 -13.48
C ASP A 584 -1.87 -2.03 -13.99
N VAL A 585 -0.76 -1.93 -14.74
CA VAL A 585 -0.33 -0.67 -15.36
C VAL A 585 -1.43 -0.13 -16.29
N LEU A 586 -2.04 -0.97 -17.13
CA LEU A 586 -3.09 -0.55 -18.06
C LEU A 586 -4.34 -0.06 -17.33
N ILE A 587 -4.77 -0.76 -16.28
CA ILE A 587 -5.96 -0.38 -15.50
C ILE A 587 -5.73 0.91 -14.72
N VAL A 588 -4.53 1.10 -14.17
CA VAL A 588 -4.25 2.20 -13.24
C VAL A 588 -3.79 3.48 -13.95
N ALA A 589 -3.21 3.38 -15.15
CA ALA A 589 -2.63 4.53 -15.85
C ALA A 589 -3.61 5.70 -16.07
N LEU A 590 -4.82 5.43 -16.58
CA LEU A 590 -5.81 6.46 -16.86
C LEU A 590 -6.42 7.05 -15.57
N PRO A 591 -6.90 6.26 -14.59
CA PRO A 591 -7.38 6.78 -13.32
C PRO A 591 -6.35 7.65 -12.58
N VAL A 592 -5.09 7.20 -12.52
CA VAL A 592 -4.01 7.98 -11.90
C VAL A 592 -3.81 9.32 -12.58
N LEU A 593 -3.80 9.36 -13.92
CA LEU A 593 -3.65 10.62 -14.65
C LEU A 593 -4.82 11.56 -14.35
N ILE A 594 -6.06 11.06 -14.36
CA ILE A 594 -7.25 11.85 -14.05
C ILE A 594 -7.20 12.38 -12.62
N ILE A 595 -6.88 11.54 -11.63
CA ILE A 595 -6.79 11.93 -10.22
C ILE A 595 -5.65 12.93 -10.00
N TYR A 596 -4.50 12.73 -10.63
CA TYR A 596 -3.39 13.68 -10.57
C TYR A 596 -3.81 15.07 -11.08
N LEU A 597 -4.47 15.12 -12.23
CA LEU A 597 -4.90 16.39 -12.85
C LEU A 597 -6.04 17.06 -12.08
N SER A 598 -6.99 16.29 -11.55
CA SER A 598 -8.19 16.81 -10.89
C SER A 598 -8.02 17.11 -9.40
N VAL A 599 -7.16 16.36 -8.71
CA VAL A 599 -6.92 16.49 -7.26
C VAL A 599 -5.55 17.12 -7.00
N GLU A 600 -4.45 16.41 -7.30
CA GLU A 600 -3.11 16.87 -6.88
C GLU A 600 -2.73 18.22 -7.53
N CYS A 601 -2.87 18.36 -8.84
CA CYS A 601 -2.62 19.61 -9.56
C CYS A 601 -3.55 20.74 -9.14
N SER A 602 -4.85 20.46 -8.99
CA SER A 602 -5.83 21.48 -8.61
C SER A 602 -5.55 22.05 -7.23
N ILE A 603 -5.23 21.19 -6.26
CA ILE A 603 -4.91 21.61 -4.89
C ILE A 603 -3.55 22.31 -4.84
N LEU A 604 -2.58 21.91 -5.65
CA LEU A 604 -1.33 22.67 -5.81
C LEU A 604 -1.60 24.10 -6.33
N ASN A 605 -2.43 24.25 -7.36
CA ASN A 605 -2.80 25.56 -7.90
C ASN A 605 -3.57 26.40 -6.87
N LEU A 606 -4.52 25.79 -6.17
CA LEU A 606 -5.30 26.43 -5.13
C LEU A 606 -4.42 26.90 -3.96
N SER A 607 -3.50 26.05 -3.50
CA SER A 607 -2.56 26.43 -2.43
C SER A 607 -1.63 27.57 -2.85
N ASN A 608 -1.18 27.60 -4.11
CA ASN A 608 -0.38 28.69 -4.67
C ASN A 608 -1.18 30.00 -4.76
N LEU A 609 -2.48 29.92 -5.07
CA LEU A 609 -3.39 31.06 -5.10
C LEU A 609 -3.61 31.63 -3.68
N ILE A 610 -3.96 30.78 -2.71
CA ILE A 610 -4.20 31.16 -1.30
C ILE A 610 -2.96 31.82 -0.70
N THR A 611 -1.79 31.31 -1.03
CA THR A 611 -0.53 31.80 -0.47
C THR A 611 0.14 32.91 -1.30
N GLY A 612 -0.49 33.36 -2.38
CA GLY A 612 -0.03 34.50 -3.19
C GLY A 612 1.18 34.25 -4.09
N LYS A 613 1.60 32.99 -4.32
CA LYS A 613 2.83 32.68 -5.09
C LYS A 613 2.72 33.02 -6.58
N ASN A 614 1.50 33.12 -7.12
CA ASN A 614 1.27 33.50 -8.53
C ASN A 614 1.36 35.02 -8.79
N GLN A 615 1.36 35.87 -7.76
CA GLN A 615 1.46 37.32 -7.95
C GLN A 615 2.90 37.81 -8.20
N GLU A 616 3.92 37.05 -7.82
CA GLU A 616 5.33 37.40 -8.06
C GLU A 616 5.79 37.06 -9.49
N LYS A 617 5.21 36.04 -10.13
CA LYS A 617 5.51 35.68 -11.53
C LYS A 617 4.81 36.54 -12.59
N LEU A 618 3.88 37.40 -12.19
CA LEU A 618 3.18 38.35 -13.08
C LEU A 618 3.75 39.77 -12.96
N LYS A 619 4.73 40.00 -12.08
CA LYS A 619 5.42 41.28 -11.88
C LYS A 619 6.86 41.31 -12.43
N ASN A 620 7.37 40.18 -12.90
CA ASN A 620 8.62 40.03 -13.66
C ASN A 620 8.28 39.34 -14.98
#